data_AF-A0A1H9USL2-F1
#
_entry.id   AF-A0A1H9USL2-F1
#
_cell.length_a   1.000
_cell.length_b   1.000
_cell.length_c   1.000
_cell.angle_alpha   90.00
_cell.angle_beta   90.00
_cell.angle_gamma   90.00
#
_symmetry.space_group_name_H-M   'P 1'
#
loop_
_entity.id
_entity.type
_entity.pdbx_description
1 polymer ?
#
loop_
_entity_poly.entity_id
_entity_poly.type
_entity_poly.pdbx_seq_one_letter_code
_entity_poly.pdbx_strand_id
1 'polypeptide(L)' 'MMERHYFYSASRWREGGMGESWQHGIFSTRTWLPAPQRYLMDKALALAKEGLDKRQPNNSQPIRLLALNRI' A
#
# COMPACT_ATOMS: atom_id res chain seq x y z
N MET A 1 19.29 -8.54 14.14
CA MET A 1 18.51 -7.92 13.03
C MET A 1 17.16 -7.51 13.59
N MET A 2 16.76 -6.24 13.47
CA MET A 2 15.51 -5.75 14.06
C MET A 2 14.36 -5.87 13.06
N GLU A 3 13.23 -6.45 13.49
CA GLU A 3 11.99 -6.43 12.72
C GLU A 3 11.23 -5.12 12.99
N ARG A 4 10.76 -4.48 11.92
CA ARG A 4 9.99 -3.23 11.98
C ARG A 4 8.68 -3.43 11.23
N HIS A 5 7.57 -3.10 11.86
CA HIS A 5 6.24 -3.21 11.28
C HIS A 5 5.75 -1.85 10.77
N TYR A 6 5.01 -1.86 9.68
CA TYR A 6 4.45 -0.66 9.07
C TYR A 6 3.00 -0.89 8.70
N PHE A 7 2.15 0.04 9.08
CA PHE A 7 0.79 0.16 8.59
C PHE A 7 0.75 0.99 7.32
N TYR A 8 -0.05 0.55 6.35
CA TYR A 8 -0.35 1.33 5.16
C TYR A 8 -1.87 1.45 4.92
N SER A 9 -2.27 2.61 4.40
CA SER A 9 -3.60 2.85 3.82
C SER A 9 -3.43 3.38 2.40
N ALA A 10 -4.11 2.76 1.45
CA ALA A 10 -4.09 3.15 0.07
C ALA A 10 -5.51 3.10 -0.52
N SER A 11 -5.75 3.95 -1.51
CA SER A 11 -7.02 3.99 -2.21
C SER A 11 -6.85 4.01 -3.72
N ARG A 12 -7.90 3.57 -4.42
CA ARG A 12 -8.06 3.72 -5.86
C ARG A 12 -9.51 4.14 -6.16
N TRP A 13 -9.64 5.15 -7.00
CA TRP A 13 -10.94 5.61 -7.48
C TRP A 13 -11.54 4.60 -8.46
N ARG A 14 -12.86 4.42 -8.42
CA ARG A 14 -13.57 3.66 -9.45
C ARG A 14 -13.82 4.54 -10.66
N GLU A 15 -13.73 3.91 -11.83
CA GLU A 15 -14.15 4.53 -13.08
C GLU A 15 -15.64 4.92 -13.01
N GLY A 16 -16.01 6.04 -13.61
CA GLY A 16 -17.40 6.52 -13.63
C GLY A 16 -17.92 7.16 -12.34
N GLY A 17 -17.04 7.54 -11.40
CA GLY A 17 -17.43 8.31 -10.20
C GLY A 17 -18.14 7.50 -9.10
N MET A 18 -18.25 6.18 -9.26
CA MET A 18 -19.00 5.30 -8.35
C MET A 18 -18.25 4.86 -7.07
N GLY A 19 -17.44 5.76 -6.50
CA GLY A 19 -16.85 5.60 -5.17
C GLY A 19 -15.37 5.19 -5.13
N GLU A 20 -14.82 5.22 -3.93
CA GLU A 20 -13.40 4.96 -3.63
C GLU A 20 -13.23 3.56 -3.04
N SER A 21 -12.21 2.84 -3.50
CA SER A 21 -11.89 1.50 -3.01
C SER A 21 -10.62 1.55 -2.18
N TRP A 22 -10.74 1.04 -0.96
CA TRP A 22 -9.72 1.16 0.07
C TRP A 22 -9.03 -0.17 0.33
N GLN A 23 -7.72 -0.09 0.55
CA GLN A 23 -6.89 -1.21 0.99
C GLN A 23 -6.01 -0.77 2.14
N HIS A 24 -6.11 -1.53 3.24
CA HIS A 24 -5.33 -1.34 4.45
C HIS A 24 -4.53 -2.61 4.70
N GLY A 25 -3.36 -2.48 5.31
CA GLY A 25 -2.59 -3.65 5.71
C GLY A 25 -1.37 -3.30 6.53
N ILE A 26 -0.70 -4.35 7.01
CA ILE A 26 0.55 -4.26 7.75
C ILE A 26 1.60 -5.07 7.00
N PHE A 27 2.84 -4.59 6.95
CA PHE A 27 3.97 -5.38 6.48
C PHE A 27 5.20 -5.18 7.38
N SER A 28 6.10 -6.16 7.36
CA SER A 28 7.36 -6.10 8.10
C SER A 28 8.56 -5.86 7.17
N THR A 29 9.60 -5.22 7.71
CA THR A 29 10.95 -5.22 7.14
C THR A 29 11.94 -5.75 8.16
N ARG A 30 12.86 -6.62 7.73
CA ARG A 30 13.97 -7.10 8.56
C ARG A 30 15.28 -6.56 7.98
N THR A 31 15.75 -5.47 8.54
CA THR A 31 16.93 -4.76 8.04
C THR A 31 17.80 -4.29 9.19
N TRP A 32 19.13 -4.31 9.01
CA TRP A 32 20.06 -3.81 10.02
C TRP A 32 19.95 -2.30 10.19
N LEU A 33 19.77 -1.58 9.08
CA LEU A 33 19.50 -0.13 9.04
C LEU A 33 18.03 0.15 8.72
N PRO A 34 17.47 1.32 9.08
CA PRO A 34 16.15 1.73 8.62
C PRO A 34 16.05 1.63 7.10
N ALA A 35 15.01 0.99 6.59
CA ALA A 35 14.81 0.90 5.15
C ALA A 35 14.52 2.30 4.57
N PRO A 36 15.02 2.64 3.37
CA PRO A 36 14.73 3.92 2.74
C PRO A 36 13.23 4.14 2.60
N GLN A 37 12.77 5.37 2.81
CA GLN A 37 11.34 5.70 2.70
C GLN A 37 10.74 5.27 1.35
N ARG A 38 11.47 5.47 0.25
CA ARG A 38 11.07 5.02 -1.09
C ARG A 38 10.80 3.52 -1.17
N TYR A 39 11.68 2.71 -0.59
CA TYR A 39 11.50 1.26 -0.53
C TYR A 39 10.23 0.87 0.24
N LEU A 40 9.95 1.54 1.36
CA LEU A 40 8.74 1.29 2.14
C LEU A 40 7.48 1.69 1.37
N MET A 41 7.52 2.81 0.64
CA MET A 41 6.42 3.26 -0.21
C MET A 41 6.16 2.28 -1.36
N ASP A 42 7.22 1.85 -2.07
CA ASP A 42 7.10 0.91 -3.19
C ASP A 42 6.51 -0.43 -2.72
N LYS A 43 6.92 -0.91 -1.54
CA LYS A 43 6.39 -2.13 -0.92
C LYS A 43 4.91 -1.98 -0.53
N ALA A 44 4.54 -0.85 0.08
CA ALA A 44 3.16 -0.56 0.44
C ALA A 44 2.26 -0.48 -0.81
N LEU A 45 2.73 0.18 -1.88
CA LEU A 45 2.02 0.29 -3.15
C LEU A 45 1.85 -1.06 -3.84
N ALA A 46 2.87 -1.92 -3.83
CA ALA A 46 2.79 -3.26 -4.40
C ALA A 46 1.73 -4.12 -3.68
N LEU A 47 1.72 -4.10 -2.35
CA LEU A 47 0.72 -4.82 -1.54
C LEU A 47 -0.69 -4.26 -1.74
N ALA A 48 -0.82 -2.93 -1.76
CA ALA A 48 -2.09 -2.27 -2.06
C ALA A 48 -2.61 -2.65 -3.45
N LYS A 49 -1.70 -2.70 -4.44
CA LYS A 49 -2.02 -3.11 -5.81
C LYS A 49 -2.54 -4.53 -5.87
N GLU A 50 -1.85 -5.47 -5.26
CA GLU A 50 -2.30 -6.86 -5.21
C GLU A 50 -3.70 -6.99 -4.57
N GLY A 51 -3.93 -6.30 -3.44
CA GLY A 51 -5.22 -6.32 -2.75
C GLY A 51 -6.37 -5.69 -3.55
N LEU A 52 -6.10 -4.55 -4.19
CA LEU A 52 -7.09 -3.83 -5.00
C LEU A 52 -7.36 -4.53 -6.33
N ASP A 53 -6.34 -5.06 -7.00
CA ASP A 53 -6.48 -5.76 -8.28
C ASP A 53 -7.26 -7.08 -8.09
N LYS A 54 -7.08 -7.79 -6.96
CA LYS A 54 -7.92 -8.96 -6.62
C LYS A 54 -9.41 -8.60 -6.51
N ARG A 55 -9.74 -7.40 -6.07
CA ARG A 55 -11.12 -6.91 -5.93
C ARG A 55 -11.63 -6.29 -7.24
N GLN A 56 -10.75 -5.67 -8.03
CA GLN A 56 -11.04 -4.91 -9.24
C GLN A 56 -9.93 -5.08 -10.28
N PRO A 57 -9.91 -6.21 -11.00
CA PRO A 57 -8.82 -6.58 -11.89
C PRO A 57 -8.68 -5.70 -13.14
N ASN A 58 -9.68 -4.87 -13.46
CA ASN A 58 -9.72 -4.08 -14.69
C ASN A 58 -9.72 -2.55 -14.46
N ASN A 59 -9.36 -2.09 -13.26
CA ASN A 59 -9.35 -0.66 -12.97
C ASN A 59 -7.97 -0.04 -13.28
N SER A 60 -7.92 0.83 -14.30
CA SER A 60 -6.72 1.51 -14.78
C SER A 60 -6.30 2.73 -13.93
N GLN A 61 -7.14 3.13 -12.96
CA GLN A 61 -6.86 4.31 -12.14
C GLN A 61 -5.63 4.10 -11.24
N PRO A 62 -4.82 5.14 -11.04
CA PRO A 62 -3.63 5.03 -10.21
C PRO A 62 -4.01 4.77 -8.75
N ILE A 63 -3.21 3.93 -8.07
CA ILE A 63 -3.29 3.77 -6.62
C ILE A 63 -2.60 4.95 -5.96
N ARG A 64 -3.23 5.49 -4.92
CA ARG A 64 -2.65 6.54 -4.09
C ARG A 64 -2.41 5.98 -2.69
N LEU A 65 -1.19 6.14 -2.21
CA LEU A 65 -0.85 5.85 -0.82
C LEU A 65 -1.25 7.07 0.03
N LEU A 66 -2.09 6.86 1.04
CA LEU A 66 -2.66 7.93 1.87
C LEU A 66 -1.99 8.00 3.24
N ALA A 67 -1.61 6.85 3.79
CA ALA A 67 -0.87 6.78 5.04
C ALA A 67 0.17 5.67 4.99
N LEU A 68 1.33 5.95 5.60
CA LEU A 68 2.39 4.98 5.84
C LEU A 68 3.04 5.32 7.18
N ASN A 69 2.74 4.52 8.20
CA ASN A 69 3.20 4.75 9.57
C ASN A 69 3.93 3.52 10.09
N ARG A 70 4.98 3.74 10.87
CA ARG A 70 5.63 2.67 11.63
C ARG A 70 4.77 2.32 12.85
N ILE A 71 4.68 1.02 13.15
CA ILE A 71 4.08 0.47 14.37
C ILE A 71 5.20 -0.07 15.26
#